data_AF-A0A7C2VXE4-F1
#
_entry.id   AF-A0A7C2VXE4-F1
#
_cell.length_a   1.000
_cell.length_b   1.000
_cell.length_c   1.000
_cell.angle_alpha   90.00
_cell.angle_beta   90.00
_cell.angle_gamma   90.00
#
_symmetry.space_group_name_H-M   'P 1'
#
loop_
_entity.id
_entity.type
_entity.pdbx_description
1 polymer ?
#
loop_
_entity_poly.entity_id
_entity_poly.type
_entity_poly.pdbx_seq_one_letter_code
_entity_poly.pdbx_strand_id
1 'polypeptide(L)'
;ALELSGLRARDIDVIAFSQGPGMGPCLRTGATVARALASFLRKPLVGVNHCVAHVEIGRLTCHLEDPLTLYVSGGNTLVTAYEAGRYRVFGETLDIPIGNCLDAFAREAGLRPRPGKPLGAIVEELAREGRELVPLPYVVKGMDLSFSGLLTAATRLLRSGRYRLEDLCFSLQEVAFSMLAEVTERALAHTEKGELLLTGGVAANKRLRSMLAEVAREHGAKFAVVPKEFALDNGAMIAWTGLLAYRAGVETPLGESYVRPRWRIDEVPIPWRERDRTES
;
A
#
# COMPACT_ATOMS: atom_id res chain seq x y z
N ALA A 1 22.10 3.93 8.23
CA ALA A 1 21.07 4.09 9.29
C ALA A 1 21.72 4.49 10.61
N LEU A 2 22.54 3.62 11.24
CA LEU A 2 23.26 3.94 12.48
C LEU A 2 24.09 5.23 12.34
N GLU A 3 24.90 5.35 11.29
CA GLU A 3 25.67 6.57 10.98
C GLU A 3 24.79 7.82 10.87
N LEU A 4 23.71 7.77 10.08
CA LEU A 4 22.78 8.88 9.90
C LEU A 4 22.07 9.29 11.21
N SER A 5 21.76 8.32 12.08
CA SER A 5 21.10 8.56 13.36
C SER A 5 22.05 8.97 14.49
N GLY A 6 23.36 8.77 14.33
CA GLY A 6 24.35 8.92 15.39
C GLY A 6 24.23 7.88 16.53
N LEU A 7 23.35 6.88 16.39
CA LEU A 7 23.13 5.84 17.39
C LEU A 7 24.11 4.68 17.20
N ARG A 8 24.42 3.98 18.29
CA ARG A 8 25.20 2.74 18.27
C ARG A 8 24.26 1.55 18.30
N ALA A 9 24.71 0.40 17.80
CA ALA A 9 23.91 -0.83 17.79
C ALA A 9 23.38 -1.24 19.19
N ARG A 10 24.13 -0.92 20.26
CA ARG A 10 23.72 -1.19 21.65
C ARG A 10 22.58 -0.32 22.15
N ASP A 11 22.36 0.84 21.53
CA ASP A 11 21.31 1.80 21.87
C ASP A 11 19.95 1.37 21.26
N ILE A 12 19.90 0.26 20.51
CA ILE A 12 18.66 -0.31 19.96
C ILE A 12 17.98 -1.19 21.00
N ASP A 13 16.70 -0.96 21.27
CA ASP A 13 15.93 -1.72 22.26
C ASP A 13 15.21 -2.93 21.68
N VAL A 14 14.74 -2.84 20.44
CA VAL A 14 13.98 -3.90 19.77
C VAL A 14 14.35 -4.00 18.29
N ILE A 15 14.33 -5.21 17.74
CA ILE A 15 14.58 -5.45 16.33
C ILE A 15 13.28 -5.88 15.66
N ALA A 16 12.81 -5.05 14.73
CA ALA A 16 11.62 -5.34 13.93
C ALA A 16 12.03 -5.82 12.53
N PHE A 17 11.26 -6.75 11.95
CA PHE A 17 11.47 -7.18 10.57
C PHE A 17 10.15 -7.46 9.86
N SER A 18 10.14 -7.26 8.54
CA SER A 18 8.99 -7.63 7.71
C SER A 18 8.90 -9.15 7.62
N GLN A 19 7.98 -9.75 8.37
CA GLN A 19 7.76 -11.19 8.38
C GLN A 19 6.89 -11.64 7.19
N GLY A 20 6.08 -10.74 6.64
CA GLY A 20 5.28 -10.93 5.44
C GLY A 20 4.13 -9.93 5.32
N PRO A 21 3.28 -10.02 4.27
CA PRO A 21 3.42 -10.91 3.12
C PRO A 21 4.57 -10.47 2.18
N GLY A 22 4.90 -11.31 1.19
CA GLY A 22 5.93 -10.98 0.20
C GLY A 22 6.67 -12.19 -0.39
N MET A 23 7.72 -11.91 -1.18
CA MET A 23 8.50 -12.95 -1.85
C MET A 23 9.30 -13.79 -0.85
N GLY A 24 9.02 -15.10 -0.81
CA GLY A 24 9.64 -16.04 0.13
C GLY A 24 11.17 -15.94 0.25
N PRO A 25 11.95 -15.93 -0.85
CA PRO A 25 13.40 -15.76 -0.79
C PRO A 25 13.84 -14.45 -0.12
N CYS A 26 13.23 -13.32 -0.49
CA CYS A 26 13.54 -12.00 0.08
C CYS A 26 13.20 -11.93 1.58
N LEU A 27 12.04 -12.47 1.97
CA LEU A 27 11.63 -12.54 3.36
C LEU A 27 12.60 -13.39 4.19
N ARG A 28 13.07 -14.53 3.64
CA ARG A 28 14.03 -15.40 4.34
C ARG A 28 15.35 -14.69 4.60
N THR A 29 15.85 -13.93 3.63
CA THR A 29 17.06 -13.12 3.82
C THR A 29 16.87 -12.09 4.93
N GLY A 30 15.78 -11.31 4.90
CA GLY A 30 15.47 -10.32 5.92
C GLY A 30 15.32 -10.93 7.33
N ALA A 31 14.57 -12.03 7.44
CA ALA A 31 14.36 -12.73 8.71
C ALA A 31 15.66 -13.32 9.28
N THR A 32 16.55 -13.84 8.45
CA THR A 32 17.85 -14.36 8.89
C THR A 32 18.74 -13.25 9.45
N VAL A 33 18.82 -12.10 8.77
CA VAL A 33 19.56 -10.94 9.28
C VAL A 33 18.96 -10.45 10.60
N ALA A 34 17.64 -10.34 10.70
CA ALA A 34 16.97 -9.87 11.91
C ALA A 34 17.22 -10.81 13.10
N ARG A 35 17.08 -12.13 12.91
CA ARG A 35 17.40 -13.13 13.94
C ARG A 35 18.86 -13.07 14.38
N ALA A 36 19.80 -12.93 13.43
CA ALA A 36 21.22 -12.85 13.73
C ALA A 36 21.52 -11.62 14.59
N LEU A 37 20.98 -10.46 14.23
CA LEU A 37 21.12 -9.23 15.01
C LEU A 37 20.48 -9.34 16.39
N ALA A 38 19.28 -9.92 16.49
CA ALA A 38 18.55 -10.05 17.76
C ALA A 38 19.31 -10.97 18.73
N SER A 39 19.82 -12.09 18.21
CA SER A 39 20.64 -13.03 18.99
C SER A 39 21.98 -12.42 19.40
N PHE A 40 22.65 -11.68 18.51
CA PHE A 40 23.96 -11.08 18.79
C PHE A 40 23.86 -9.94 19.81
N LEU A 41 22.88 -9.05 19.65
CA LEU A 41 22.65 -7.91 20.53
C LEU A 41 21.87 -8.27 21.80
N ARG A 42 21.33 -9.50 21.89
CA ARG A 42 20.42 -9.97 22.94
C ARG A 42 19.22 -9.03 23.11
N LYS A 43 18.60 -8.68 21.99
CA LYS A 43 17.44 -7.78 21.94
C LYS A 43 16.19 -8.54 21.48
N PRO A 44 15.00 -8.18 21.98
CA PRO A 44 13.74 -8.73 21.50
C PRO A 44 13.58 -8.59 19.99
N LEU A 45 12.90 -9.57 19.39
CA LEU A 45 12.58 -9.60 17.97
C LEU A 45 11.07 -9.44 17.79
N VAL A 46 10.65 -8.65 16.80
CA VAL A 46 9.23 -8.46 16.47
C VAL A 46 9.01 -8.66 14.98
N GLY A 47 8.18 -9.64 14.64
CA GLY A 47 7.68 -9.87 13.30
C GLY A 47 6.55 -8.88 12.96
N VAL A 48 6.71 -8.15 11.87
CA VAL A 48 5.80 -7.10 11.44
C VAL A 48 5.11 -7.49 10.14
N ASN A 49 3.79 -7.28 10.09
CA ASN A 49 3.04 -7.39 8.85
C ASN A 49 3.28 -6.14 7.98
N HIS A 50 3.72 -6.37 6.76
CA HIS A 50 4.09 -5.33 5.80
C HIS A 50 2.91 -4.40 5.45
N CYS A 51 1.70 -4.94 5.28
CA CYS A 51 0.53 -4.14 4.95
C CYS A 51 0.10 -3.28 6.15
N VAL A 52 0.12 -3.84 7.36
CA VAL A 52 -0.11 -3.06 8.60
C VAL A 52 0.88 -1.90 8.70
N ALA A 53 2.16 -2.16 8.37
CA ALA A 53 3.19 -1.13 8.47
C ALA A 53 2.94 0.08 7.56
N HIS A 54 2.43 -0.14 6.34
CA HIS A 54 2.02 0.93 5.42
C HIS A 54 0.87 1.78 5.98
N VAL A 55 -0.05 1.18 6.73
CA VAL A 55 -1.15 1.90 7.38
C VAL A 55 -0.65 2.69 8.59
N GLU A 56 0.12 2.04 9.48
CA GLU A 56 0.58 2.65 10.74
C GLU A 56 1.57 3.80 10.53
N ILE A 57 2.46 3.70 9.55
CA ILE A 57 3.34 4.83 9.20
C ILE A 57 2.55 6.00 8.63
N GLY A 58 1.49 5.71 7.88
CA GLY A 58 0.61 6.73 7.33
C GLY A 58 -0.19 7.45 8.40
N ARG A 59 -0.72 6.71 9.40
CA ARG A 59 -1.35 7.29 10.59
C ARG A 59 -0.41 8.25 11.32
N LEU A 60 0.83 7.82 11.58
CA LEU A 60 1.83 8.65 12.26
C LEU A 60 2.14 9.93 11.47
N THR A 61 2.43 9.80 10.18
CA THR A 61 2.95 10.91 9.36
C THR A 61 1.87 11.88 8.91
N CYS A 62 0.62 11.42 8.81
CA CYS A 62 -0.52 12.24 8.41
C CYS A 62 -1.37 12.70 9.59
N HIS A 63 -1.00 12.33 10.83
CA HIS A 63 -1.76 12.61 12.05
C HIS A 63 -3.23 12.21 11.91
N LEU A 64 -3.44 10.93 11.57
CA LEU A 64 -4.76 10.31 11.46
C LEU A 64 -4.97 9.31 12.59
N GLU A 65 -6.14 9.33 13.19
CA GLU A 65 -6.49 8.47 14.32
C GLU A 65 -7.05 7.13 13.87
N ASP A 66 -8.09 7.13 13.03
CA ASP A 66 -8.80 5.93 12.58
C ASP A 66 -9.27 6.01 11.12
N PRO A 67 -8.32 6.02 10.15
CA PRO A 67 -8.68 6.15 8.75
C PRO A 67 -9.16 4.87 8.10
N LEU A 68 -10.11 5.01 7.17
CA LEU A 68 -10.20 4.09 6.04
C LEU A 68 -8.94 4.29 5.17
N THR A 69 -8.27 3.21 4.82
CA THR A 69 -7.01 3.27 4.07
C THR A 69 -7.14 2.56 2.73
N LEU A 70 -6.89 3.28 1.64
CA LEU A 70 -6.61 2.69 0.34
C LEU A 70 -5.10 2.46 0.21
N TYR A 71 -4.69 1.20 0.18
CA TYR A 71 -3.30 0.79 -0.02
C TYR A 71 -3.09 0.31 -1.46
N VAL A 72 -2.33 1.08 -2.23
CA VAL A 72 -2.03 0.81 -3.65
C VAL A 72 -0.53 0.84 -3.93
N SER A 73 0.05 -0.33 -4.16
CA SER A 73 1.47 -0.50 -4.53
C SER A 73 1.62 -1.36 -5.78
N GLY A 74 2.87 -1.64 -6.17
CA GLY A 74 3.15 -2.62 -7.22
C GLY A 74 2.69 -4.03 -6.85
N GLY A 75 2.62 -4.35 -5.55
CA GLY A 75 2.32 -5.67 -5.03
C GLY A 75 0.96 -5.81 -4.34
N ASN A 76 0.27 -4.72 -4.02
CA ASN A 76 -0.98 -4.74 -3.28
C ASN A 76 -2.00 -3.73 -3.82
N THR A 77 -3.28 -4.09 -3.75
CA THR A 77 -4.40 -3.18 -3.94
C THR A 77 -5.52 -3.63 -3.03
N LEU A 78 -5.75 -2.87 -1.96
CA LEU A 78 -6.78 -3.18 -0.97
C LEU A 78 -7.28 -1.93 -0.28
N VAL A 79 -8.53 -1.99 0.18
CA VAL A 79 -9.18 -1.01 1.05
C VAL A 79 -9.37 -1.65 2.41
N THR A 80 -8.84 -1.01 3.45
CA THR A 80 -8.83 -1.55 4.81
C THR A 80 -9.15 -0.50 5.86
N ALA A 81 -9.82 -0.90 6.94
CA ALA A 81 -9.98 -0.08 8.13
C ALA A 81 -9.83 -0.95 9.39
N TYR A 82 -9.52 -0.32 10.51
CA TYR A 82 -9.48 -0.99 11.80
C TYR A 82 -10.89 -1.22 12.33
N GLU A 83 -11.20 -2.47 12.62
CA GLU A 83 -12.49 -2.92 13.11
C GLU A 83 -12.32 -4.19 13.95
N ALA A 84 -12.92 -4.20 15.14
CA ALA A 84 -12.88 -5.32 16.09
C ALA A 84 -11.45 -5.89 16.33
N GLY A 85 -10.49 -5.01 16.65
CA GLY A 85 -9.14 -5.41 17.06
C GLY A 85 -8.17 -5.74 15.91
N ARG A 86 -8.61 -5.66 14.65
CA ARG A 86 -7.79 -5.98 13.46
C ARG A 86 -8.04 -5.01 12.31
N TYR A 87 -7.13 -4.95 11.35
CA TYR A 87 -7.37 -4.28 10.07
C TYR A 87 -8.14 -5.21 9.12
N ARG A 88 -9.43 -4.95 8.94
CA ARG A 88 -10.27 -5.75 8.03
C ARG A 88 -10.11 -5.27 6.60
N VAL A 89 -10.16 -6.19 5.65
CA VAL A 89 -10.18 -5.89 4.21
C VAL A 89 -11.64 -5.75 3.78
N PHE A 90 -12.01 -4.58 3.30
CA PHE A 90 -13.35 -4.30 2.77
C PHE A 90 -13.44 -4.58 1.28
N GLY A 91 -12.32 -4.38 0.58
CA GLY A 91 -12.20 -4.66 -0.85
C GLY A 91 -10.75 -4.93 -1.22
N GLU A 92 -10.50 -5.88 -2.11
CA GLU A 92 -9.17 -6.15 -2.64
C GLU A 92 -9.20 -6.46 -4.14
N THR A 93 -8.03 -6.42 -4.77
CA THR A 93 -7.91 -6.92 -6.14
C THR A 93 -8.06 -8.44 -6.16
N LEU A 94 -8.88 -8.95 -7.08
CA LEU A 94 -9.09 -10.38 -7.31
C LEU A 94 -7.97 -11.01 -8.15
N ASP A 95 -7.10 -10.19 -8.76
CA ASP A 95 -6.08 -10.66 -9.68
C ASP A 95 -4.71 -10.00 -9.49
N ILE A 96 -4.43 -8.92 -10.20
CA ILE A 96 -3.16 -8.20 -10.17
C ILE A 96 -3.35 -6.86 -9.45
N PRO A 97 -2.33 -6.33 -8.77
CA PRO A 97 -2.38 -4.97 -8.22
C PRO A 97 -2.40 -3.89 -9.30
N ILE A 98 -2.96 -2.71 -9.00
CA ILE A 98 -2.99 -1.57 -9.91
C ILE A 98 -1.59 -1.13 -10.35
N GLY A 99 -0.61 -1.13 -9.43
CA GLY A 99 0.77 -0.79 -9.78
C GLY A 99 1.36 -1.76 -10.82
N ASN A 100 1.10 -3.06 -10.68
CA ASN A 100 1.50 -4.05 -11.67
C ASN A 100 0.74 -3.90 -13.00
N CYS A 101 -0.54 -3.55 -12.97
CA CYS A 101 -1.32 -3.26 -14.18
C CYS A 101 -0.70 -2.10 -14.98
N LEU A 102 -0.38 -0.99 -14.32
CA LEU A 102 0.26 0.17 -14.95
C LEU A 102 1.66 -0.17 -15.49
N ASP A 103 2.47 -0.87 -14.69
CA ASP A 103 3.82 -1.27 -15.10
C ASP A 103 3.81 -2.25 -16.29
N ALA A 104 2.89 -3.22 -16.29
CA ALA A 104 2.73 -4.18 -17.38
C ALA A 104 2.29 -3.49 -18.67
N PHE A 105 1.29 -2.60 -18.60
CA PHE A 105 0.87 -1.82 -19.76
C PHE A 105 2.01 -0.96 -20.31
N ALA A 106 2.75 -0.27 -19.43
CA ALA A 106 3.88 0.56 -19.84
C ALA A 106 4.97 -0.24 -20.56
N ARG A 107 5.27 -1.45 -20.10
CA ARG A 107 6.23 -2.35 -20.77
C ARG A 107 5.73 -2.78 -22.15
N GLU A 108 4.45 -3.13 -22.28
CA GLU A 108 3.83 -3.48 -23.58
C GLU A 108 3.85 -2.29 -24.55
N ALA A 109 3.73 -1.06 -24.05
CA ALA A 109 3.88 0.17 -24.82
C ALA A 109 5.32 0.52 -25.19
N GLY A 110 6.30 -0.34 -24.86
CA GLY A 110 7.72 -0.09 -25.12
C GLY A 110 8.35 0.95 -24.22
N LEU A 111 7.66 1.39 -23.17
CA LEU A 111 8.18 2.35 -22.20
C LEU A 111 9.19 1.67 -21.27
N ARG A 112 10.25 2.41 -20.92
CA ARG A 112 11.30 1.95 -20.00
C ARG A 112 11.39 2.89 -18.81
N PRO A 113 11.65 2.36 -17.60
CA PRO A 113 11.88 3.20 -16.43
C PRO A 113 13.09 4.11 -16.69
N ARG A 114 13.02 5.35 -16.19
CA ARG A 114 14.13 6.31 -16.26
C ARG A 114 14.63 6.60 -14.85
N PRO A 115 15.90 7.02 -14.66
CA PRO A 115 16.40 7.42 -13.35
C PRO A 115 15.45 8.41 -12.66
N GLY A 116 14.98 8.06 -11.45
CA GLY A 116 14.04 8.88 -10.67
C GLY A 116 12.59 8.88 -11.16
N LYS A 117 12.23 8.15 -12.22
CA LYS A 117 10.88 8.12 -12.78
C LYS A 117 10.40 6.67 -13.04
N PRO A 118 9.54 6.12 -12.16
CA PRO A 118 8.97 4.79 -12.35
C PRO A 118 7.99 4.76 -13.54
N LEU A 119 7.69 3.56 -14.05
CA LEU A 119 6.80 3.38 -15.20
C LEU A 119 5.43 4.02 -14.98
N GLY A 120 4.81 3.82 -13.81
CA GLY A 120 3.54 4.47 -13.46
C GLY A 120 3.56 6.01 -13.56
N ALA A 121 4.70 6.66 -13.29
CA ALA A 121 4.83 8.12 -13.44
C ALA A 121 4.95 8.53 -14.93
N ILE A 122 5.56 7.70 -15.78
CA ILE A 122 5.60 7.92 -17.23
C ILE A 122 4.19 7.79 -17.81
N VAL A 123 3.42 6.79 -17.36
CA VAL A 123 2.01 6.62 -17.76
C VAL A 123 1.19 7.85 -17.34
N GLU A 124 1.42 8.40 -16.14
CA GLU A 124 0.75 9.63 -15.70
C GLU A 124 1.10 10.85 -16.56
N GLU A 125 2.34 10.99 -17.00
CA GLU A 125 2.74 12.09 -17.87
C GLU A 125 2.08 12.00 -19.23
N LEU A 126 2.08 10.82 -19.86
CA LEU A 126 1.41 10.59 -21.14
C LEU A 126 -0.10 10.75 -21.03
N ALA A 127 -0.70 10.33 -19.92
CA ALA A 127 -2.13 10.49 -19.67
C ALA A 127 -2.59 11.96 -19.68
N ARG A 128 -1.71 12.92 -19.34
CA ARG A 128 -2.05 14.36 -19.39
C ARG A 128 -2.20 14.90 -20.80
N GLU A 129 -1.64 14.21 -21.79
CA GLU A 129 -1.72 14.57 -23.20
C GLU A 129 -2.84 13.83 -23.95
N GLY A 130 -3.57 12.96 -23.23
CA GLY A 130 -4.76 12.29 -23.72
C GLY A 130 -5.91 13.27 -23.92
N ARG A 131 -6.68 13.06 -24.98
CA ARG A 131 -7.79 13.91 -25.42
C ARG A 131 -9.09 13.12 -25.60
N GLU A 132 -8.99 11.80 -25.76
CA GLU A 132 -10.13 10.93 -26.01
C GLU A 132 -10.22 9.83 -24.94
N LEU A 133 -11.43 9.62 -24.41
CA LEU A 133 -11.74 8.49 -23.53
C LEU A 133 -12.07 7.26 -24.39
N VAL A 134 -11.12 6.33 -24.45
CA VAL A 134 -11.25 5.03 -25.12
C VAL A 134 -12.02 4.07 -24.22
N PRO A 135 -13.12 3.44 -24.71
CA PRO A 135 -13.88 2.49 -23.92
C PRO A 135 -13.05 1.28 -23.48
N LEU A 136 -12.89 1.12 -22.17
CA LEU A 136 -12.19 0.01 -21.52
C LEU A 136 -13.14 -0.67 -20.50
N PRO A 137 -12.94 -1.96 -20.19
CA PRO A 137 -13.84 -2.67 -19.30
C PRO A 137 -13.73 -2.16 -17.85
N TYR A 138 -14.88 -1.87 -17.26
CA TYR A 138 -15.03 -1.48 -15.85
C TYR A 138 -15.44 -2.70 -15.03
N VAL A 139 -14.56 -3.18 -14.15
CA VAL A 139 -14.74 -4.45 -13.43
C VAL A 139 -14.64 -4.25 -11.92
N VAL A 140 -15.77 -3.89 -11.32
CA VAL A 140 -15.99 -3.87 -9.87
C VAL A 140 -17.06 -4.91 -9.51
N LYS A 141 -16.79 -5.75 -8.51
CA LYS A 141 -17.68 -6.80 -8.01
C LYS A 141 -17.92 -6.59 -6.52
N GLY A 142 -19.00 -5.89 -6.17
CA GLY A 142 -19.26 -5.50 -4.79
C GLY A 142 -18.23 -4.48 -4.31
N MET A 143 -17.33 -4.87 -3.41
CA MET A 143 -16.20 -4.05 -2.98
C MET A 143 -14.86 -4.55 -3.56
N ASP A 144 -14.86 -5.62 -4.36
CA ASP A 144 -13.65 -6.12 -4.98
C ASP A 144 -13.51 -5.61 -6.42
N LEU A 145 -12.30 -5.70 -6.97
CA LEU A 145 -11.96 -5.16 -8.28
C LEU A 145 -11.01 -6.09 -9.05
N SER A 146 -10.94 -5.96 -10.37
CA SER A 146 -10.08 -6.79 -11.22
C SER A 146 -9.49 -5.98 -12.36
N PHE A 147 -8.18 -6.05 -12.53
CA PHE A 147 -7.46 -5.27 -13.53
C PHE A 147 -6.92 -6.10 -14.70
N SER A 148 -6.93 -7.43 -14.65
CA SER A 148 -6.40 -8.24 -15.77
C SER A 148 -7.21 -8.06 -17.05
N GLY A 149 -8.54 -8.00 -16.94
CA GLY A 149 -9.42 -7.70 -18.07
C GLY A 149 -9.18 -6.31 -18.66
N LEU A 150 -8.96 -5.32 -17.79
CA LEU A 150 -8.60 -3.95 -18.17
C LEU A 150 -7.25 -3.89 -18.91
N LEU A 151 -6.22 -4.52 -18.35
CA LEU A 151 -4.89 -4.60 -18.94
C LEU A 151 -4.91 -5.26 -20.32
N THR A 152 -5.55 -6.43 -20.43
CA THR A 152 -5.61 -7.16 -21.70
C THR A 152 -6.37 -6.39 -22.78
N ALA A 153 -7.46 -5.71 -22.43
CA ALA A 153 -8.19 -4.84 -23.34
C ALA A 153 -7.33 -3.65 -23.81
N ALA A 154 -6.67 -2.96 -22.87
CA ALA A 154 -5.79 -1.82 -23.19
C ALA A 154 -4.61 -2.23 -24.09
N THR A 155 -3.94 -3.34 -23.79
CA THR A 155 -2.84 -3.87 -24.61
C THR A 155 -3.31 -4.31 -25.99
N ARG A 156 -4.52 -4.87 -26.12
CA ARG A 156 -5.09 -5.21 -27.44
C ARG A 156 -5.32 -3.95 -28.29
N LEU A 157 -5.82 -2.88 -27.68
CA LEU A 157 -6.05 -1.61 -28.38
C LEU A 157 -4.74 -0.95 -28.79
N LEU A 158 -3.74 -0.97 -27.90
CA LEU A 158 -2.38 -0.53 -28.18
C LEU A 158 -1.81 -1.24 -29.42
N ARG A 159 -1.88 -2.58 -29.48
CA ARG A 159 -1.40 -3.37 -30.62
C ARG A 159 -2.16 -3.12 -31.92
N SER A 160 -3.42 -2.67 -31.83
CA SER A 160 -4.20 -2.34 -33.03
C SER A 160 -3.77 -1.04 -33.70
N GLY A 161 -3.00 -0.18 -33.03
CA GLY A 161 -2.52 1.10 -33.56
C GLY A 161 -3.62 2.14 -33.84
N ARG A 162 -4.86 1.86 -33.43
CA ARG A 162 -6.02 2.72 -33.70
C ARG A 162 -6.09 3.99 -32.84
N TYR A 163 -5.49 3.94 -31.66
CA TYR A 163 -5.53 5.02 -30.67
C TYR A 163 -4.11 5.49 -30.37
N ARG A 164 -3.98 6.76 -30.00
CA ARG A 164 -2.70 7.31 -29.53
C ARG A 164 -2.37 6.71 -28.18
N LEU A 165 -1.06 6.59 -27.89
CA LEU A 165 -0.60 6.08 -26.60
C LEU A 165 -1.10 6.95 -25.45
N GLU A 166 -1.10 8.27 -25.64
CA GLU A 166 -1.56 9.24 -24.64
C GLU A 166 -3.04 9.03 -24.28
N ASP A 167 -3.90 8.77 -25.26
CA ASP A 167 -5.33 8.50 -25.08
C ASP A 167 -5.56 7.18 -24.34
N LEU A 168 -4.75 6.15 -24.62
CA LEU A 168 -4.81 4.88 -23.90
C LEU A 168 -4.30 5.01 -22.46
N CYS A 169 -3.22 5.75 -22.22
CA CYS A 169 -2.73 6.04 -20.87
C CYS A 169 -3.77 6.81 -20.05
N PHE A 170 -4.40 7.83 -20.65
CA PHE A 170 -5.50 8.57 -20.06
C PHE A 170 -6.67 7.65 -19.69
N SER A 171 -7.17 6.90 -20.67
CA SER A 171 -8.34 6.03 -20.47
C SER A 171 -8.09 4.92 -19.45
N LEU A 172 -6.87 4.35 -19.45
CA LEU A 172 -6.47 3.34 -18.47
C LEU A 172 -6.48 3.92 -17.05
N GLN A 173 -5.97 5.14 -16.85
CA GLN A 173 -5.98 5.80 -15.54
C GLN A 173 -7.40 6.16 -15.11
N GLU A 174 -8.20 6.77 -15.99
CA GLU A 174 -9.57 7.16 -15.66
C GLU A 174 -10.40 5.95 -15.25
N VAL A 175 -10.37 4.86 -16.02
CA VAL A 175 -11.14 3.65 -15.69
C VAL A 175 -10.60 2.98 -14.43
N ALA A 176 -9.29 2.80 -14.30
CA ALA A 176 -8.71 2.15 -13.13
C ALA A 176 -8.93 2.93 -11.83
N PHE A 177 -8.73 4.25 -11.85
CA PHE A 177 -8.87 5.08 -10.67
C PHE A 177 -10.32 5.34 -10.32
N SER A 178 -11.23 5.35 -11.30
CA SER A 178 -12.68 5.35 -11.03
C SER A 178 -13.10 4.09 -10.29
N MET A 179 -12.60 2.91 -10.67
CA MET A 179 -12.86 1.67 -9.94
C MET A 179 -12.34 1.72 -8.50
N LEU A 180 -11.14 2.26 -8.30
CA LEU A 180 -10.58 2.45 -6.95
C LEU A 180 -11.40 3.45 -6.13
N ALA A 181 -11.83 4.56 -6.73
CA ALA A 181 -12.65 5.57 -6.08
C ALA A 181 -14.00 4.99 -5.67
N GLU A 182 -14.70 4.27 -6.55
CA GLU A 182 -15.98 3.60 -6.26
C GLU A 182 -15.87 2.63 -5.09
N VAL A 183 -14.87 1.74 -5.09
CA VAL A 183 -14.67 0.78 -3.99
C VAL A 183 -14.32 1.49 -2.68
N THR A 184 -13.49 2.53 -2.75
CA THR A 184 -13.12 3.33 -1.58
C THR A 184 -14.32 4.06 -1.00
N GLU A 185 -15.15 4.65 -1.85
CA GLU A 185 -16.37 5.34 -1.45
C GLU A 185 -17.38 4.39 -0.81
N ARG A 186 -17.61 3.20 -1.40
CA ARG A 186 -18.47 2.15 -0.82
C ARG A 186 -18.01 1.77 0.58
N ALA A 187 -16.70 1.55 0.76
CA ALA A 187 -16.15 1.20 2.06
C ALA A 187 -16.21 2.38 3.05
N LEU A 188 -16.04 3.62 2.59
CA LEU A 188 -16.16 4.82 3.41
C LEU A 188 -17.57 4.99 3.96
N ALA A 189 -18.57 4.87 3.08
CA ALA A 189 -19.98 4.88 3.45
C ALA A 189 -20.34 3.73 4.42
N HIS A 190 -19.78 2.54 4.20
CA HIS A 190 -20.08 1.37 5.04
C HIS A 190 -19.45 1.46 6.44
N THR A 191 -18.26 2.06 6.55
CA THR A 191 -17.49 2.12 7.79
C THR A 191 -17.69 3.41 8.58
N GLU A 192 -18.30 4.43 7.96
CA GLU A 192 -18.55 5.76 8.53
C GLU A 192 -17.29 6.43 9.10
N LYS A 193 -16.10 6.07 8.60
CA LYS A 193 -14.84 6.67 9.05
C LYS A 193 -14.77 8.12 8.59
N GLY A 194 -14.38 9.01 9.52
CA GLY A 194 -14.18 10.44 9.24
C GLY A 194 -12.84 10.78 8.57
N GLU A 195 -12.01 9.79 8.25
CA GLU A 195 -10.67 9.97 7.70
C GLU A 195 -10.40 8.98 6.56
N LEU A 196 -9.76 9.47 5.49
CA LEU A 196 -9.33 8.68 4.33
C LEU A 196 -7.82 8.83 4.12
N LEU A 197 -7.11 7.71 4.16
CA LEU A 197 -5.67 7.62 3.96
C LEU A 197 -5.36 6.94 2.62
N LEU A 198 -4.50 7.57 1.81
CA LEU A 198 -3.90 6.96 0.62
C LEU A 198 -2.43 6.62 0.88
N THR A 199 -2.07 5.34 0.74
CA THR A 199 -0.70 4.84 0.95
C THR A 199 -0.25 3.88 -0.16
N GLY A 200 1.04 3.56 -0.19
CA GLY A 200 1.70 2.75 -1.21
C GLY A 200 2.27 3.55 -2.39
N GLY A 201 3.09 2.91 -3.23
CA GLY A 201 3.83 3.60 -4.30
C GLY A 201 2.96 4.31 -5.35
N VAL A 202 1.73 3.83 -5.59
CA VAL A 202 0.80 4.45 -6.54
C VAL A 202 0.12 5.69 -5.94
N ALA A 203 0.24 5.90 -4.63
CA ALA A 203 -0.21 7.12 -3.95
C ALA A 203 0.47 8.39 -4.48
N ALA A 204 1.59 8.29 -5.20
CA ALA A 204 2.24 9.43 -5.85
C ALA A 204 1.44 10.02 -7.03
N ASN A 205 0.52 9.25 -7.63
CA ASN A 205 -0.22 9.66 -8.82
C ASN A 205 -1.21 10.80 -8.50
N LYS A 206 -1.07 11.95 -9.18
CA LYS A 206 -1.89 13.14 -8.88
C LYS A 206 -3.35 12.98 -9.28
N ARG A 207 -3.63 12.20 -10.33
CA ARG A 207 -5.01 11.97 -10.78
C ARG A 207 -5.79 11.14 -9.76
N LEU A 208 -5.20 10.05 -9.26
CA LEU A 208 -5.78 9.26 -8.17
C LEU A 208 -6.02 10.10 -6.91
N ARG A 209 -5.04 10.93 -6.51
CA ARG A 209 -5.21 11.87 -5.37
C ARG A 209 -6.40 12.80 -5.56
N SER A 210 -6.55 13.37 -6.76
CA SER A 210 -7.65 14.29 -7.07
C SER A 210 -9.01 13.61 -6.96
N MET A 211 -9.13 12.37 -7.43
CA MET A 211 -10.39 11.63 -7.38
C MET A 211 -10.78 11.25 -5.95
N LEU A 212 -9.81 10.81 -5.14
CA LEU A 212 -10.06 10.46 -3.73
C LEU A 212 -10.29 11.67 -2.84
N ALA A 213 -9.67 12.82 -3.16
CA ALA A 213 -9.96 14.07 -2.47
C ALA A 213 -11.43 14.48 -2.67
N GLU A 214 -11.99 14.24 -3.85
CA GLU A 214 -13.40 14.50 -4.13
C GLU A 214 -14.32 13.55 -3.35
N VAL A 215 -14.03 12.24 -3.38
CA VAL A 215 -14.74 11.24 -2.56
C VAL A 215 -14.73 11.63 -1.08
N ALA A 216 -13.57 11.99 -0.53
CA ALA A 216 -13.50 12.41 0.87
C ALA A 216 -14.29 13.69 1.14
N ARG A 217 -14.25 14.67 0.23
CA ARG A 217 -15.00 15.93 0.34
C ARG A 217 -16.51 15.70 0.36
N GLU A 218 -17.02 14.80 -0.48
CA GLU A 218 -18.44 14.47 -0.53
C GLU A 218 -18.94 13.79 0.75
N HIS A 219 -18.07 13.02 1.41
CA HIS A 219 -18.37 12.34 2.67
C HIS A 219 -17.96 13.14 3.92
N GLY A 220 -17.46 14.37 3.77
CA GLY A 220 -16.98 15.19 4.88
C GLY A 220 -15.76 14.60 5.62
N ALA A 221 -15.03 13.67 4.99
CA ALA A 221 -13.88 12.99 5.56
C ALA A 221 -12.57 13.78 5.35
N LYS A 222 -11.66 13.71 6.32
CA LYS A 222 -10.30 14.25 6.21
C LYS A 222 -9.46 13.35 5.29
N PHE A 223 -9.04 13.88 4.14
CA PHE A 223 -8.16 13.16 3.22
C PHE A 223 -6.69 13.47 3.49
N ALA A 224 -5.86 12.44 3.61
CA ALA A 224 -4.41 12.60 3.62
C ALA A 224 -3.70 11.54 2.76
N VAL A 225 -2.52 11.91 2.28
CA VAL A 225 -1.66 11.06 1.47
C VAL A 225 -0.31 10.94 2.15
N VAL A 226 0.18 9.72 2.29
CA VAL A 226 1.48 9.45 2.90
C VAL A 226 2.59 10.23 2.17
N PRO A 227 3.53 10.88 2.90
CA PRO A 227 4.69 11.53 2.32
C PRO A 227 5.49 10.57 1.44
N LYS A 228 6.10 11.10 0.37
CA LYS A 228 6.71 10.28 -0.70
C LYS A 228 7.81 9.34 -0.16
N GLU A 229 8.56 9.78 0.83
CA GLU A 229 9.62 9.04 1.50
C GLU A 229 9.11 7.82 2.28
N PHE A 230 7.84 7.81 2.69
CA PHE A 230 7.21 6.72 3.45
C PHE A 230 6.21 5.91 2.62
N ALA A 231 5.82 6.40 1.43
CA ALA A 231 4.86 5.74 0.55
C ALA A 231 5.40 4.47 -0.12
N LEU A 232 6.72 4.40 -0.32
CA LEU A 232 7.41 3.22 -0.84
C LEU A 232 7.87 2.31 0.30
N ASP A 233 8.17 1.06 -0.02
CA ASP A 233 8.67 0.09 0.95
C ASP A 233 9.97 0.59 1.60
N ASN A 234 9.91 0.78 2.92
CA ASN A 234 11.03 1.34 3.69
C ASN A 234 11.18 0.62 5.04
N GLY A 235 12.36 0.72 5.66
CA GLY A 235 12.61 0.12 6.97
C GLY A 235 11.95 0.87 8.12
N ALA A 236 11.63 2.16 7.95
CA ALA A 236 11.08 2.99 9.01
C ALA A 236 9.65 2.59 9.38
N MET A 237 8.80 2.26 8.40
CA MET A 237 7.45 1.75 8.67
C MET A 237 7.46 0.43 9.46
N ILE A 238 8.45 -0.43 9.18
CA ILE A 238 8.64 -1.70 9.89
C ILE A 238 9.12 -1.44 11.31
N ALA A 239 10.10 -0.55 11.48
CA ALA A 239 10.59 -0.16 12.80
C ALA A 239 9.51 0.49 13.67
N TRP A 240 8.72 1.40 13.09
CA TRP A 240 7.60 2.07 13.78
C TRP A 240 6.55 1.08 14.26
N THR A 241 6.07 0.22 13.37
CA THR A 241 5.04 -0.77 13.70
C THR A 241 5.56 -1.81 14.69
N GLY A 242 6.84 -2.21 14.56
CA GLY A 242 7.48 -3.09 15.52
C GLY A 242 7.63 -2.46 16.90
N LEU A 243 7.91 -1.16 16.97
CA LEU A 243 7.93 -0.40 18.23
C LEU A 243 6.54 -0.33 18.88
N LEU A 244 5.49 -0.08 18.09
CA LEU A 244 4.10 -0.10 18.58
C LEU A 244 3.73 -1.46 19.16
N ALA A 245 4.01 -2.53 18.41
CA ALA A 245 3.77 -3.90 18.83
C ALA A 245 4.56 -4.24 20.11
N TYR A 246 5.84 -3.89 20.16
CA TYR A 246 6.70 -4.13 21.32
C TYR A 246 6.19 -3.42 22.58
N ARG A 247 5.79 -2.15 22.48
CA ARG A 247 5.19 -1.39 23.59
C ARG A 247 3.86 -1.98 24.06
N ALA A 248 3.13 -2.64 23.16
CA ALA A 248 1.93 -3.40 23.49
C ALA A 248 2.22 -4.78 24.11
N GLY A 249 3.49 -5.17 24.27
CA GLY A 249 3.91 -6.46 24.83
C GLY A 249 3.99 -7.59 23.81
N VAL A 250 3.99 -7.27 22.51
CA VAL A 250 4.16 -8.28 21.45
C VAL A 250 5.64 -8.52 21.20
N GLU A 251 6.04 -9.78 21.33
CA GLU A 251 7.37 -10.25 20.96
C GLU A 251 7.24 -11.51 20.10
N THR A 252 8.23 -11.76 19.24
CA THR A 252 8.29 -12.93 18.37
C THR A 252 9.46 -13.82 18.79
N PRO A 253 9.20 -14.97 19.45
CA PRO A 253 10.24 -15.93 19.77
C PRO A 253 11.02 -16.34 18.53
N LEU A 254 12.33 -16.60 18.68
CA LEU A 254 13.18 -16.97 17.53
C LEU A 254 12.66 -18.21 16.79
N GLY A 255 12.13 -19.21 17.50
CA GLY A 255 11.53 -20.42 16.92
C GLY A 255 10.23 -20.17 16.14
N GLU A 256 9.54 -19.05 16.40
CA GLU A 256 8.27 -18.67 15.77
C GLU A 256 8.44 -17.55 14.71
N SER A 257 9.67 -17.06 14.52
CA SER A 257 10.02 -16.02 13.55
C SER A 257 10.07 -16.50 12.09
N TYR A 258 9.34 -17.56 11.74
CA TYR A 258 9.27 -18.06 10.37
C TYR A 258 8.60 -17.04 9.46
N VAL A 259 9.02 -16.99 8.19
CA VAL A 259 8.45 -16.06 7.22
C VAL A 259 7.03 -16.48 6.86
N ARG A 260 6.15 -15.50 6.62
CA ARG A 260 4.75 -15.72 6.25
C ARG A 260 4.44 -15.06 4.89
N PRO A 261 4.77 -15.71 3.75
CA PRO A 261 4.61 -15.10 2.43
C PRO A 261 3.19 -14.63 2.10
N ARG A 262 2.17 -15.24 2.70
CA ARG A 262 0.74 -14.96 2.51
C ARG A 262 0.06 -14.42 3.77
N TRP A 263 0.80 -13.71 4.63
CA TRP A 263 0.23 -13.17 5.87
C TRP A 263 -0.82 -12.10 5.58
N ARG A 264 -2.10 -12.44 5.71
CA ARG A 264 -3.17 -11.45 5.49
C ARG A 264 -3.17 -10.40 6.60
N ILE A 265 -3.55 -9.18 6.23
CA ILE A 265 -3.61 -8.03 7.16
C ILE A 265 -4.68 -8.23 8.24
N ASP A 266 -5.77 -8.94 7.90
CA ASP A 266 -6.91 -9.25 8.78
C ASP A 266 -6.63 -10.38 9.78
N GLU A 267 -5.50 -11.08 9.67
CA GLU A 267 -5.03 -12.07 10.64
C GLU A 267 -4.25 -11.44 11.80
N VAL A 268 -3.87 -10.16 11.70
CA VAL A 268 -2.95 -9.50 12.63
C VAL A 268 -3.75 -8.83 13.76
N PRO A 269 -3.59 -9.25 15.03
CA PRO A 269 -4.10 -8.50 16.16
C PRO A 269 -3.36 -7.16 16.31
N ILE A 270 -4.07 -6.09 16.63
CA ILE A 270 -3.53 -4.73 16.74
C ILE A 270 -3.75 -4.22 18.18
N PRO A 271 -3.07 -4.80 19.18
CA PRO A 271 -3.31 -4.50 20.60
C PRO A 271 -2.90 -3.08 21.02
N TRP A 272 -2.01 -2.43 20.25
CA TRP A 272 -1.62 -1.04 20.53
C TRP A 272 -2.77 -0.05 20.30
N ARG A 273 -3.74 -0.37 19.43
CA ARG A 273 -4.89 0.51 19.17
C ARG A 273 -6.02 0.37 20.19
N GLU A 274 -6.07 -0.73 20.93
CA GLU A 274 -7.04 -0.88 22.03
C GLU A 274 -6.66 -0.01 23.23
N ARG A 275 -5.35 0.15 23.48
CA ARG A 275 -4.85 1.02 24.55
C ARG A 275 -5.14 2.50 24.32
N ASP A 276 -5.04 2.95 23.07
CA ASP A 276 -5.37 4.33 22.68
C ASP A 276 -6.82 4.72 23.05
N ARG A 277 -7.77 3.76 23.01
CA ARG A 277 -9.19 3.99 23.36
C ARG A 277 -9.49 3.96 24.87
N THR A 278 -8.59 3.41 25.67
CA THR A 278 -8.74 3.40 27.15
C THR A 278 -8.07 4.59 27.83
N GLU A 279 -7.21 5.31 27.10
CA GLU A 279 -6.51 6.51 27.58
C GLU A 279 -7.11 7.83 27.04
N SER A 280 -8.17 7.75 26.22
CA SER A 280 -8.99 8.88 25.73
C SER A 280 -10.36 8.91 26.42
#